data_AF-A0A7S1HHB7-F1
#
_entry.id   AF-A0A7S1HHB7-F1
#
_cell.length_a   1.000
_cell.length_b   1.000
_cell.length_c   1.000
_cell.angle_alpha   90.00
_cell.angle_beta   90.00
_cell.angle_gamma   90.00
#
_symmetry.space_group_name_H-M   'P 1'
#
loop_
_entity.id
_entity.type
_entity.pdbx_description
1 polymer ?
#
loop_
_entity_poly.entity_id
_entity_poly.type
_entity_poly.pdbx_seq_one_letter_code
_entity_poly.pdbx_strand_id
1 'polypeptide(L)'
;RHNALLVLRSVRWPLLLDPQGIGEGWIRRREEGIKAMTMDEKKFESVLEECMRYGRPLLIEHTSGTLEVAGTPIEHVADKKWRRTPKGLVVRVGEREVP
;
A
#
# COMPACT_ATOMS: atom_id res chain seq x y z
N ARG A 1 -14.50 -11.97 12.62
CA ARG A 1 -15.21 -10.65 12.69
C ARG A 1 -14.34 -9.51 13.24
N HIS A 2 -13.31 -9.74 14.05
CA HIS A 2 -12.45 -8.66 14.59
C HIS A 2 -11.45 -8.06 13.59
N ASN A 3 -10.97 -8.83 12.60
CA ASN A 3 -9.97 -8.35 11.62
C ASN A 3 -10.49 -7.21 10.73
N ALA A 4 -11.78 -7.23 10.38
CA ALA A 4 -12.40 -6.20 9.54
C ALA A 4 -12.44 -4.81 10.24
N LEU A 5 -12.50 -4.76 11.57
CA LEU A 5 -12.50 -3.51 12.32
C LEU A 5 -11.10 -2.90 12.41
N LEU A 6 -10.05 -3.74 12.47
CA LEU A 6 -8.66 -3.30 12.52
C LEU A 6 -8.25 -2.63 11.20
N VAL A 7 -8.64 -3.21 10.06
CA VAL A 7 -8.38 -2.66 8.72
C VAL A 7 -9.03 -1.29 8.52
N LEU A 8 -10.18 -1.04 9.15
CA LEU A 8 -10.92 0.22 9.03
C LEU A 8 -10.47 1.30 10.03
N ARG A 9 -9.69 0.96 11.06
CA ARG A 9 -9.36 1.87 12.18
C ARG A 9 -7.86 1.97 12.52
N SER A 10 -6.97 1.30 11.80
CA SER A 10 -5.54 1.29 12.14
C SER A 10 -4.81 2.58 11.70
N VAL A 11 -3.98 3.10 12.60
CA VAL A 11 -3.13 4.28 12.35
C VAL A 11 -2.00 3.97 11.36
N ARG A 12 -1.64 2.69 11.19
CA ARG A 12 -0.71 2.19 10.17
C ARG A 12 -1.44 1.30 9.17
N TRP A 13 -0.86 1.10 7.99
CA TRP A 13 -1.39 0.15 7.01
C TRP A 13 -1.40 -1.27 7.62
N PRO A 14 -2.55 -1.96 7.63
CA PRO A 14 -2.66 -3.26 8.30
C PRO A 14 -1.92 -4.32 7.47
N LEU A 15 -0.97 -5.02 8.10
CA LEU A 15 -0.40 -6.24 7.53
C LEU A 15 -1.45 -7.36 7.64
N LEU A 16 -1.93 -7.87 6.52
CA LEU A 16 -2.91 -8.95 6.48
C LEU A 16 -2.20 -10.29 6.74
N LEU A 17 -2.10 -10.68 8.01
CA LEU A 17 -1.66 -12.02 8.40
C LEU A 17 -2.85 -12.99 8.26
N ASP A 18 -3.12 -13.44 7.02
CA ASP A 18 -4.22 -14.35 6.74
C ASP A 18 -3.74 -15.68 6.13
N PRO A 19 -3.47 -16.69 6.98
CA PRO A 19 -3.06 -18.01 6.50
C PRO A 19 -4.16 -18.76 5.72
N GLN A 20 -5.41 -18.26 5.67
CA GLN A 20 -6.51 -18.88 4.94
C GLN A 20 -6.93 -18.14 3.66
N GLY A 21 -6.34 -16.97 3.35
CA GLY A 21 -6.62 -16.20 2.13
C GLY A 21 -8.04 -15.60 2.02
N ILE A 22 -8.85 -15.67 3.09
CA ILE A 22 -10.24 -15.17 3.14
C ILE A 22 -10.29 -13.64 3.05
N GLY A 23 -9.39 -12.96 3.76
CA GLY A 23 -9.23 -11.50 3.79
C GLY A 23 -8.73 -10.96 2.46
N GLU A 24 -7.82 -11.67 1.78
CA GLU A 24 -7.37 -11.30 0.44
C GLU A 24 -8.55 -11.41 -0.54
N GLY A 25 -9.26 -12.54 -0.53
CA GLY A 25 -10.45 -12.74 -1.36
C GLY A 25 -11.55 -11.72 -1.07
N TRP A 26 -11.71 -11.30 0.18
CA TRP A 26 -12.68 -10.26 0.54
C TRP A 26 -12.28 -8.88 0.03
N ILE A 27 -11.01 -8.48 0.17
CA ILE A 27 -10.51 -7.18 -0.34
C ILE A 27 -10.66 -7.15 -1.87
N ARG A 28 -10.24 -8.22 -2.56
CA ARG A 28 -10.39 -8.32 -4.02
C ARG A 28 -11.83 -8.26 -4.52
N ARG A 29 -12.79 -8.75 -3.72
CA ARG A 29 -14.22 -8.68 -4.05
C ARG A 29 -14.85 -7.32 -3.73
N ARG A 30 -14.29 -6.60 -2.76
CA ARG A 30 -14.84 -5.32 -2.29
C ARG A 30 -14.34 -4.12 -3.11
N GLU A 31 -13.09 -4.19 -3.55
CA GLU A 31 -12.42 -3.10 -4.25
C GLU A 31 -12.39 -3.38 -5.76
N GLU A 32 -13.19 -2.65 -6.54
CA GLU A 32 -13.15 -2.73 -8.00
C GLU A 32 -11.86 -2.08 -8.54
N GLY A 33 -11.20 -2.77 -9.49
CA GLY A 33 -9.98 -2.26 -10.11
C GLY A 33 -8.73 -2.34 -9.23
N ILE A 34 -8.75 -3.14 -8.16
CA ILE A 34 -7.57 -3.38 -7.33
C ILE A 34 -6.44 -4.03 -8.15
N LYS A 35 -5.24 -3.48 -8.01
CA LYS A 35 -4.03 -4.05 -8.60
C LYS A 35 -3.28 -4.82 -7.54
N ALA A 36 -2.85 -6.05 -7.83
CA ALA A 36 -2.04 -6.86 -6.94
C ALA A 36 -0.62 -6.99 -7.51
N MET A 37 0.40 -6.79 -6.68
CA MET A 37 1.80 -6.96 -7.07
C MET A 37 2.70 -7.19 -5.86
N THR A 38 3.92 -7.69 -6.08
CA THR A 38 4.94 -7.80 -5.02
C THR A 38 5.90 -6.60 -5.04
N MET A 39 6.59 -6.36 -3.93
CA MET A 39 7.58 -5.27 -3.85
C MET A 39 8.85 -5.54 -4.68
N ASP A 40 9.11 -6.81 -5.01
CA ASP A 40 10.29 -7.24 -5.76
C ASP A 40 10.15 -6.99 -7.28
N GLU A 41 8.94 -6.66 -7.74
CA GLU A 41 8.69 -6.35 -9.14
C GLU A 41 9.34 -5.03 -9.55
N LYS A 42 10.13 -5.04 -10.64
CA LYS A 42 10.79 -3.84 -11.20
C LYS A 42 9.86 -2.65 -11.45
N LYS A 43 8.56 -2.90 -11.63
CA LYS A 43 7.55 -1.87 -11.91
C LYS A 43 6.85 -1.35 -10.66
N PHE A 44 7.20 -1.83 -9.47
CA PHE A 44 6.54 -1.50 -8.21
C PHE A 44 6.40 0.00 -7.98
N GLU A 45 7.49 0.76 -8.10
CA GLU A 45 7.48 2.22 -7.91
C GLU A 45 6.52 2.94 -8.85
N SER A 46 6.56 2.57 -10.14
CA SER A 46 5.73 3.21 -11.16
C SER A 46 4.25 2.88 -10.96
N VAL A 47 3.94 1.65 -10.55
CA VAL A 47 2.56 1.25 -10.26
C VAL A 47 2.05 1.89 -8.97
N LEU A 48 2.88 1.98 -7.93
CA LEU A 48 2.54 2.69 -6.69
C LEU A 48 2.22 4.15 -6.96
N GLU A 49 3.07 4.83 -7.74
CA GLU A 49 2.86 6.21 -8.18
C GLU A 49 1.56 6.38 -8.98
N GLU A 50 1.27 5.47 -9.91
CA GLU A 50 0.01 5.45 -10.68
C GLU A 50 -1.21 5.27 -9.76
N CYS A 51 -1.17 4.27 -8.88
CA CYS A 51 -2.25 3.98 -7.95
C CYS A 51 -2.56 5.15 -7.02
N MET A 52 -1.53 5.84 -6.50
CA MET A 52 -1.70 7.01 -5.66
C MET A 52 -2.31 8.20 -6.42
N ARG A 53 -1.80 8.50 -7.62
CA ARG A 53 -2.31 9.61 -8.44
C ARG A 53 -3.76 9.44 -8.87
N TYR A 54 -4.13 8.23 -9.26
CA TYR A 54 -5.47 7.93 -9.78
C TYR A 54 -6.43 7.40 -8.71
N GLY A 55 -5.98 7.30 -7.44
CA GLY A 55 -6.79 6.79 -6.34
C GLY A 55 -7.22 5.33 -6.52
N ARG A 56 -6.39 4.51 -7.17
CA ARG A 56 -6.66 3.08 -7.38
C ARG A 56 -6.09 2.25 -6.23
N PRO A 57 -6.86 1.29 -5.68
CA PRO A 57 -6.37 0.45 -4.60
C PRO A 57 -5.23 -0.46 -5.11
N LEU A 58 -4.17 -0.56 -4.30
CA LEU A 58 -3.01 -1.43 -4.53
C LEU A 58 -2.92 -2.45 -3.40
N LEU A 59 -2.91 -3.73 -3.74
CA LEU A 59 -2.62 -4.83 -2.84
C LEU A 59 -1.16 -5.23 -3.03
N ILE A 60 -0.40 -5.19 -1.95
CA ILE A 60 1.00 -5.60 -1.94
C ILE A 60 1.09 -6.99 -1.37
N GLU A 61 1.43 -7.95 -2.22
CA GLU A 61 1.57 -9.35 -1.85
C GLU A 61 2.94 -9.57 -1.20
N HIS A 62 2.94 -10.38 -0.15
CA HIS A 62 4.17 -10.73 0.55
C HIS A 62 4.86 -11.88 -0.18
N THR A 63 6.09 -11.67 -0.62
CA THR A 63 7.02 -12.75 -0.95
C THR A 63 7.58 -13.33 0.35
N SER A 64 7.90 -14.62 0.37
CA SER A 64 8.21 -15.44 1.56
C SER A 64 9.48 -15.06 2.35
N GLY A 65 9.84 -13.78 2.43
CA GLY A 65 10.99 -13.22 3.15
C GLY A 65 10.59 -12.32 4.31
N THR A 66 11.55 -11.68 4.97
CA THR A 66 11.27 -10.68 6.00
C THR A 66 10.72 -9.42 5.33
N LEU A 67 9.57 -8.91 5.80
CA LEU A 67 9.02 -7.64 5.33
C LEU A 67 9.84 -6.47 5.92
N GLU A 68 10.90 -6.07 5.24
CA GLU A 68 11.63 -4.84 5.56
C GLU A 68 11.02 -3.68 4.78
N VAL A 69 10.46 -2.71 5.51
CA VAL A 69 9.88 -1.48 4.91
C VAL A 69 10.94 -0.39 4.79
N ALA A 70 11.96 -0.39 5.65
CA ALA A 70 13.03 0.60 5.65
C ALA A 70 13.84 0.53 4.35
N GLY A 71 14.08 1.67 3.70
CA GLY A 71 14.81 1.71 2.43
C GLY A 71 14.02 1.23 1.21
N THR A 72 12.72 0.93 1.37
CA THR A 72 11.84 0.61 0.24
C THR A 72 11.09 1.85 -0.24
N PRO A 73 10.58 1.86 -1.49
CA PRO A 73 9.80 2.98 -2.01
C PRO A 73 8.54 3.30 -1.22
N ILE A 74 8.01 2.35 -0.44
CA ILE A 74 6.80 2.53 0.37
C ILE A 74 7.10 3.09 1.77
N GLU A 75 8.36 3.24 2.20
CA GLU A 75 8.71 3.67 3.56
C GLU A 75 7.94 4.94 4.00
N HIS A 76 8.01 6.00 3.19
CA HIS A 76 7.38 7.28 3.50
C HIS A 76 5.85 7.21 3.45
N VAL A 77 5.30 6.34 2.60
CA VAL A 77 3.85 6.10 2.48
C VAL A 77 3.35 5.29 3.68
N ALA A 78 4.10 4.29 4.12
CA ALA A 78 3.80 3.43 5.26
C ALA A 78 3.82 4.23 6.58
N ASP A 79 4.81 5.11 6.72
CA ASP A 79 4.95 6.02 7.86
C ASP A 79 4.03 7.25 7.78
N LYS A 80 3.25 7.41 6.70
CA LYS A 80 2.37 8.56 6.46
C LYS A 80 3.13 9.90 6.56
N LYS A 81 4.35 9.96 6.01
CA LYS A 81 5.21 11.17 5.94
C LYS A 81 4.70 12.15 4.88
N TRP A 82 3.44 12.60 5.02
CA TRP A 82 2.82 13.58 4.14
C TRP A 82 3.43 14.96 4.36
N ARG A 83 3.84 15.62 3.28
CA ARG A 83 4.31 16.99 3.29
C ARG A 83 3.26 17.90 2.67
N ARG A 84 3.03 19.05 3.28
CA ARG A 84 2.09 20.04 2.78
C ARG A 84 2.78 20.97 1.79
N THR A 85 2.17 21.15 0.62
CA THR A 85 2.61 22.09 -0.42
C THR A 85 1.45 23.03 -0.78
N PRO A 86 1.70 24.13 -1.49
CA PRO A 86 0.62 25.00 -1.99
C PRO A 86 -0.39 24.29 -2.91
N LYS A 87 0.01 23.18 -3.54
CA LYS A 87 -0.84 22.41 -4.47
C LYS A 87 -1.59 21.25 -3.80
N GLY A 88 -1.31 20.94 -2.54
CA GLY A 88 -1.91 19.82 -1.82
C GLY A 88 -0.94 19.09 -0.89
N LEU A 89 -1.34 17.92 -0.42
CA LEU A 89 -0.46 16.98 0.27
C LEU A 89 0.37 16.24 -0.78
N VAL A 90 1.61 15.91 -0.44
CA VAL A 90 2.49 15.06 -1.25
C VAL A 90 3.27 14.11 -0.35
N VAL A 91 3.71 12.98 -0.89
CA VAL A 91 4.61 12.03 -0.20
C VAL A 91 5.71 11.58 -1.14
N ARG A 92 6.87 11.23 -0.57
CA ARG A 92 8.00 10.71 -1.33
C ARG A 92 7.81 9.23 -1.64
N VAL A 93 8.03 8.83 -2.87
CA VAL A 93 8.07 7.42 -3.32
C VAL A 93 9.37 7.24 -4.09
N GLY A 94 10.33 6.53 -3.52
CA GLY A 94 11.70 6.46 -4.06
C GLY A 94 12.32 7.86 -4.17
N GLU A 95 12.69 8.27 -5.39
CA GLU A 95 13.25 9.59 -5.70
C GLU A 95 12.20 10.64 -6.13
N ARG A 96 10.91 10.26 -6.17
CA ARG A 96 9.84 11.12 -6.70
C ARG A 96 8.89 11.60 -5.62
N GLU A 97 8.22 12.71 -5.90
CA GLU A 97 7.12 13.21 -5.08
C GLU A 97 5.79 12.95 -5.77
N VAL A 98 4.88 12.33 -5.03
CA VAL A 98 3.57 11.93 -5.51
C VAL A 98 2.51 12.68 -4.69
N PRO A 99 1.53 13.33 -5.32
CA PRO A 99 0.42 13.97 -4.62
C PRO A 99 -0.45 12.95 -3.87
#